data_AF-A0A3P3RFA2-F1
#
_entry.id   AF-A0A3P3RFA2-F1
#
_cell.length_a   1.000
_cell.length_b   1.000
_cell.length_c   1.000
_cell.angle_alpha   90.00
_cell.angle_beta   90.00
_cell.angle_gamma   90.00
#
_symmetry.space_group_name_H-M   'P 1'
#
loop_
_entity.id
_entity.type
_entity.pdbx_description
1 polymer ?
#
loop_
_entity_poly.entity_id
_entity_poly.type
_entity_poly.pdbx_seq_one_letter_code
_entity_poly.pdbx_strand_id
1 'polypeptide(L)'
;MCHDRMIRKRITISVVVVLVLSVVGAGAVTTGVLAAEETDDNDSRSSATEMAANSTETGTVEANDTDWYAFDVEAGDRIHVDLTMTTDNKENLHFDIIGPNGEEAEAYPNDALGPAYTTNRLVSGPSALGGDIAEQSGTYYVQVRSAGDTIGEPTDYELTVETQTLDQYDPNEQPASAASAESGETISAVMSGSDDDVYALDLEKGETVNLTTNHSNSVLVNTQLLGPNASDVTLHGFLSEHVVAWDYSDSFTYTANTSGTYFIRVTAHEEGIGSFDKEAPYELTATVSGADDGDNDDSRETATEMAPNSTETGALESNDTDWYAFDVESGERIWTHLDLGENDTTLDENTSARLDIFGPSGEKVNDYPHDGM
;
A
#
# COMPACT_ATOMS: atom_id res chain seq x y z
N MET A 1 78.74 -40.83 39.40
CA MET A 1 77.60 -41.70 39.05
C MET A 1 76.54 -41.47 40.12
N CYS A 2 75.58 -40.61 39.83
CA CYS A 2 74.65 -40.02 40.79
C CYS A 2 73.27 -39.92 40.14
N HIS A 3 72.24 -40.26 40.93
CA HIS A 3 70.82 -39.87 40.82
C HIS A 3 70.08 -40.05 39.49
N ASP A 4 69.16 -41.03 39.49
CA ASP A 4 68.01 -41.05 38.58
C ASP A 4 66.76 -40.55 39.32
N ARG A 5 66.03 -39.62 38.70
CA ARG A 5 64.87 -38.92 39.26
C ARG A 5 63.77 -38.89 38.19
N MET A 6 62.70 -39.64 38.48
CA MET A 6 61.27 -39.48 38.13
C MET A 6 60.85 -38.75 36.84
N ILE A 7 59.80 -39.26 36.17
CA ILE A 7 58.50 -38.58 36.02
C ILE A 7 57.41 -39.55 35.53
N ARG A 8 56.21 -39.41 36.11
CA ARG A 8 54.96 -40.14 35.87
C ARG A 8 54.27 -39.66 34.59
N LYS A 9 53.57 -40.54 33.85
CA LYS A 9 52.48 -40.18 32.91
C LYS A 9 51.19 -40.88 33.31
N ARG A 10 50.09 -40.12 33.33
CA ARG A 10 48.74 -40.51 33.74
C ARG A 10 47.99 -41.25 32.62
N ILE A 11 47.11 -42.14 33.04
CA ILE A 11 46.22 -43.02 32.29
C ILE A 11 44.86 -42.32 32.07
N THR A 12 44.25 -42.50 30.90
CA THR A 12 42.81 -42.32 30.69
C THR A 12 42.31 -43.53 29.90
N ILE A 13 41.35 -44.28 30.46
CA ILE A 13 40.73 -45.48 29.88
C ILE A 13 39.34 -45.06 29.37
N SER A 14 39.07 -45.25 28.08
CA SER A 14 37.74 -45.13 27.49
C SER A 14 37.01 -46.47 27.61
N VAL A 15 35.81 -46.45 28.19
CA VAL A 15 34.92 -47.62 28.30
C VAL A 15 33.88 -47.54 27.19
N VAL A 16 33.82 -48.56 26.34
CA VAL A 16 32.75 -48.80 25.38
C VAL A 16 31.90 -49.93 25.94
N VAL A 17 30.62 -49.66 26.22
CA VAL A 17 29.64 -50.68 26.63
C VAL A 17 28.78 -51.02 25.42
N VAL A 18 28.94 -52.24 24.91
CA VAL A 18 28.02 -52.88 23.96
C VAL A 18 27.12 -53.80 24.77
N LEU A 19 25.81 -53.52 24.78
CA LEU A 19 24.81 -54.34 25.45
C LEU A 19 23.95 -55.01 24.38
N VAL A 20 24.18 -56.31 24.20
CA VAL A 20 23.36 -57.21 23.37
C VAL A 20 22.27 -57.78 24.26
N LEU A 21 20.99 -57.53 23.93
CA LEU A 21 19.86 -58.29 24.45
C LEU A 21 19.08 -58.87 23.28
N SER A 22 19.09 -60.20 23.19
CA SER A 22 18.26 -61.00 22.31
C SER A 22 16.98 -61.41 23.04
N VAL A 23 15.83 -61.07 22.48
CA VAL A 23 14.54 -61.67 22.83
C VAL A 23 13.93 -62.23 21.54
N VAL A 24 13.81 -63.55 21.49
CA VAL A 24 13.03 -64.28 20.49
C VAL A 24 11.59 -64.33 20.99
N GLY A 25 10.70 -63.57 20.34
CA GLY A 25 9.26 -63.64 20.50
C GLY A 25 8.61 -63.68 19.13
N ALA A 26 8.19 -64.86 18.70
CA ALA A 26 7.42 -65.05 17.48
C ALA A 26 5.95 -64.66 17.73
N GLY A 27 5.48 -63.62 17.04
CA GLY A 27 4.07 -63.21 17.06
C GLY A 27 3.85 -61.99 16.19
N ALA A 28 3.34 -62.22 14.98
CA ALA A 28 2.78 -61.27 14.01
C ALA A 28 3.25 -59.79 14.14
N VAL A 29 4.31 -59.43 13.40
CA VAL A 29 4.54 -58.03 13.05
C VAL A 29 3.53 -57.68 11.97
N THR A 30 2.46 -56.99 12.35
CA THR A 30 1.78 -56.12 11.40
C THR A 30 2.82 -55.09 10.98
N THR A 31 3.21 -55.07 9.72
CA THR A 31 3.94 -53.93 9.15
C THR A 31 2.99 -52.74 9.19
N GLY A 32 2.88 -52.09 10.35
CA GLY A 32 2.54 -50.69 10.39
C GLY A 32 3.71 -49.99 9.77
N VAL A 33 3.48 -49.38 8.60
CA VAL A 33 4.30 -48.24 8.18
C VAL A 33 4.17 -47.26 9.34
N LEU A 34 5.22 -47.13 10.15
CA LEU A 34 5.37 -45.93 10.94
C LEU A 34 5.65 -44.86 9.89
N ALA A 35 4.70 -43.94 9.69
CA ALA A 35 5.06 -42.63 9.16
C ALA A 35 6.25 -42.15 9.99
N ALA A 36 7.29 -41.66 9.34
CA ALA A 36 8.29 -40.92 10.07
C ALA A 36 7.54 -39.70 10.58
N GLU A 37 7.23 -39.64 11.88
CA GLU A 37 6.66 -38.41 12.41
C GLU A 37 7.72 -37.32 12.21
N GLU A 38 7.29 -36.20 11.64
CA GLU A 38 8.02 -34.94 11.62
C GLU A 38 8.70 -34.76 12.98
N THR A 39 9.98 -34.40 12.96
CA THR A 39 10.75 -34.26 14.21
C THR A 39 10.45 -32.96 14.97
N ASP A 40 9.64 -32.08 14.39
CA ASP A 40 9.18 -30.83 14.99
C ASP A 40 7.66 -30.91 15.23
N ASP A 41 7.19 -30.61 16.44
CA ASP A 41 5.76 -30.67 16.84
C ASP A 41 5.12 -29.30 16.60
N ASN A 42 5.21 -28.78 15.37
CA ASN A 42 4.83 -27.41 15.01
C ASN A 42 3.42 -27.31 14.37
N ASP A 43 2.59 -28.36 14.50
CA ASP A 43 1.24 -28.51 13.95
C ASP A 43 0.21 -27.44 14.38
N SER A 44 0.60 -26.53 15.27
CA SER A 44 -0.27 -25.52 15.85
C SER A 44 0.43 -24.20 16.07
N ARG A 45 -0.32 -23.10 15.99
CA ARG A 45 0.18 -21.76 16.35
C ARG A 45 0.86 -21.71 17.73
N SER A 46 0.37 -22.49 18.69
CA SER A 46 0.93 -22.53 20.05
C SER A 46 2.24 -23.30 20.19
N SER A 47 2.58 -24.10 19.18
CA SER A 47 3.80 -24.90 19.11
C SER A 47 4.69 -24.52 17.92
N ALA A 48 4.41 -23.37 17.29
CA ALA A 48 5.12 -22.88 16.12
C ALA A 48 6.64 -22.85 16.32
N THR A 49 7.38 -23.26 15.30
CA THR A 49 8.84 -23.19 15.25
C THR A 49 9.27 -21.72 15.22
N GLU A 50 10.10 -21.30 16.17
CA GLU A 50 10.67 -19.93 16.17
C GLU A 50 11.67 -19.78 15.01
N MET A 51 11.46 -18.79 14.17
CA MET A 51 12.32 -18.42 13.04
C MET A 51 12.86 -17.01 13.26
N ALA A 52 14.13 -16.78 12.88
CA ALA A 52 14.67 -15.44 12.83
C ALA A 52 14.18 -14.71 11.57
N ALA A 53 13.84 -13.43 11.67
CA ALA A 53 13.64 -12.61 10.48
C ALA A 53 14.92 -12.60 9.60
N ASN A 54 14.75 -12.58 8.29
CA ASN A 54 15.80 -12.67 7.28
C ASN A 54 16.57 -14.00 7.32
N SER A 55 15.83 -15.09 7.48
CA SER A 55 16.36 -16.46 7.47
C SER A 55 15.52 -17.40 6.62
N THR A 56 16.12 -18.53 6.26
CA THR A 56 15.46 -19.63 5.55
C THR A 56 15.45 -20.85 6.44
N GLU A 57 14.29 -21.47 6.61
CA GLU A 57 14.13 -22.77 7.24
C GLU A 57 13.71 -23.83 6.21
N THR A 58 14.00 -25.08 6.50
CA THR A 58 13.51 -26.22 5.71
C THR A 58 12.42 -26.93 6.48
N GLY A 59 11.34 -27.31 5.80
CA GLY A 59 10.25 -28.10 6.37
C GLY A 59 9.78 -29.18 5.43
N THR A 60 8.85 -30.01 5.89
CA THR A 60 8.23 -31.07 5.11
C THR A 60 6.78 -31.18 5.53
N VAL A 61 5.86 -31.03 4.57
CA VAL A 61 4.43 -31.20 4.85
C VAL A 61 3.99 -32.61 4.45
N GLU A 62 3.47 -33.38 5.40
CA GLU A 62 2.77 -34.64 5.15
C GLU A 62 1.23 -34.48 5.01
N ALA A 63 0.52 -35.59 4.79
CA ALA A 63 -0.94 -35.55 4.69
C ALA A 63 -1.60 -35.23 6.04
N ASN A 64 -2.39 -34.15 6.10
CA ASN A 64 -3.00 -33.57 7.31
C ASN A 64 -2.02 -32.90 8.27
N ASP A 65 -0.84 -32.58 7.77
CA ASP A 65 0.18 -31.82 8.47
C ASP A 65 0.01 -30.32 8.21
N THR A 66 0.46 -29.49 9.15
CA THR A 66 0.44 -28.04 9.05
C THR A 66 1.59 -27.46 9.85
N ASP A 67 2.65 -27.06 9.18
CA ASP A 67 3.76 -26.40 9.84
C ASP A 67 3.39 -24.96 10.22
N TRP A 68 3.69 -24.58 11.46
CA TRP A 68 3.62 -23.18 11.89
C TRP A 68 5.02 -22.65 12.21
N TYR A 69 5.33 -21.48 11.67
CA TYR A 69 6.53 -20.72 11.99
C TYR A 69 6.15 -19.40 12.66
N ALA A 70 6.95 -18.94 13.61
CA ALA A 70 6.75 -17.69 14.33
C ALA A 70 7.99 -16.79 14.22
N PHE A 71 7.79 -15.50 13.97
CA PHE A 71 8.85 -14.50 13.87
C PHE A 71 8.36 -13.14 14.39
N ASP A 72 9.27 -12.35 14.96
CA ASP A 72 8.95 -11.03 15.48
C ASP A 72 9.16 -9.95 14.41
N VAL A 73 8.22 -9.00 14.32
CA VAL A 73 8.21 -7.89 13.37
C VAL A 73 7.85 -6.59 14.10
N GLU A 74 8.43 -5.46 13.69
CA GLU A 74 8.02 -4.15 14.17
C GLU A 74 6.95 -3.54 13.26
N ALA A 75 6.05 -2.72 13.82
CA ALA A 75 5.03 -2.03 13.03
C ALA A 75 5.69 -1.17 11.93
N GLY A 76 5.14 -1.24 10.72
CA GLY A 76 5.64 -0.57 9.51
C GLY A 76 6.76 -1.32 8.78
N ASP A 77 7.26 -2.45 9.30
CA ASP A 77 8.17 -3.28 8.52
C ASP A 77 7.37 -4.09 7.49
N ARG A 78 7.87 -4.13 6.25
CA ARG A 78 7.47 -5.10 5.24
C ARG A 78 7.77 -6.50 5.72
N ILE A 79 6.82 -7.41 5.52
CA ILE A 79 6.98 -8.86 5.62
C ILE A 79 7.03 -9.39 4.19
N HIS A 80 8.07 -10.16 3.88
CA HIS A 80 8.18 -10.90 2.62
C HIS A 80 8.38 -12.39 2.92
N VAL A 81 7.63 -13.23 2.23
CA VAL A 81 7.64 -14.69 2.37
C VAL A 81 7.90 -15.33 1.02
N ASP A 82 8.94 -16.16 0.93
CA ASP A 82 9.19 -17.07 -0.20
C ASP A 82 9.04 -18.52 0.30
N LEU A 83 8.04 -19.22 -0.22
CA LEU A 83 7.86 -20.65 -0.03
C LEU A 83 8.26 -21.40 -1.30
N THR A 84 9.36 -22.16 -1.25
CA THR A 84 9.89 -22.92 -2.37
C THR A 84 9.89 -24.43 -2.09
N MET A 85 9.12 -25.21 -2.86
CA MET A 85 9.15 -26.67 -2.88
C MET A 85 10.47 -27.20 -3.46
N THR A 86 11.08 -28.13 -2.73
CA THR A 86 12.35 -28.76 -3.11
C THR A 86 12.20 -30.21 -3.56
N THR A 87 11.04 -30.83 -3.34
CA THR A 87 10.70 -32.17 -3.85
C THR A 87 10.40 -32.18 -5.35
N ASP A 88 10.68 -33.34 -5.98
CA ASP A 88 10.39 -33.57 -7.41
C ASP A 88 8.87 -33.63 -7.70
N ASN A 89 8.09 -34.11 -6.73
CA ASN A 89 6.63 -34.08 -6.76
C ASN A 89 6.17 -32.76 -6.15
N LYS A 90 6.07 -31.73 -6.99
CA LYS A 90 5.58 -30.39 -6.61
C LYS A 90 4.06 -30.42 -6.38
N GLU A 91 3.64 -31.13 -5.34
CA GLU A 91 2.27 -31.11 -4.86
C GLU A 91 1.95 -29.71 -4.30
N ASN A 92 0.69 -29.31 -4.34
CA ASN A 92 0.38 -27.92 -4.05
C ASN A 92 0.36 -27.66 -2.52
N LEU A 93 1.32 -26.87 -2.06
CA LEU A 93 1.29 -26.25 -0.74
C LEU A 93 0.50 -24.94 -0.80
N HIS A 94 0.20 -24.46 0.39
CA HIS A 94 -0.46 -23.20 0.69
C HIS A 94 0.28 -22.57 1.86
N PHE A 95 0.46 -21.25 1.86
CA PHE A 95 0.85 -20.56 3.08
C PHE A 95 -0.09 -19.40 3.40
N ASP A 96 -0.22 -19.14 4.70
CA ASP A 96 -0.95 -18.01 5.25
C ASP A 96 -0.08 -17.19 6.23
N ILE A 97 -0.13 -15.85 6.15
CA ILE A 97 0.53 -14.95 7.11
C ILE A 97 -0.52 -14.50 8.12
N ILE A 98 -0.26 -14.72 9.41
CA ILE A 98 -1.22 -14.47 10.48
C ILE A 98 -0.60 -13.49 11.48
N GLY A 99 -1.30 -12.38 11.73
CA GLY A 99 -0.86 -11.33 12.62
C GLY A 99 -0.88 -11.73 14.10
N PRO A 100 -0.30 -10.91 14.99
CA PRO A 100 -0.28 -11.19 16.42
C PRO A 100 -1.68 -11.26 17.04
N ASN A 101 -2.65 -10.53 16.48
CA ASN A 101 -4.07 -10.59 16.86
C ASN A 101 -4.76 -11.92 16.49
N GLY A 102 -4.14 -12.73 15.62
CA GLY A 102 -4.69 -13.99 15.11
C GLY A 102 -5.60 -13.86 13.89
N GLU A 103 -5.76 -12.65 13.37
CA GLU A 103 -6.35 -12.43 12.05
C GLU A 103 -5.27 -12.68 10.99
N GLU A 104 -5.70 -13.15 9.81
CA GLU A 104 -4.84 -13.21 8.64
C GLU A 104 -4.40 -11.78 8.29
N ALA A 105 -3.11 -11.60 8.01
CA ALA A 105 -2.59 -10.35 7.46
C ALA A 105 -3.37 -10.06 6.16
N GLU A 106 -3.90 -8.85 6.00
CA GLU A 106 -5.05 -8.60 5.13
C GLU A 106 -4.76 -8.97 3.68
N ALA A 107 -5.42 -10.03 3.19
CA ALA A 107 -5.33 -10.46 1.81
C ALA A 107 -6.12 -9.51 0.90
N TYR A 108 -5.44 -8.69 0.10
CA TYR A 108 -6.14 -7.91 -0.91
C TYR A 108 -6.61 -8.78 -2.09
N PRO A 109 -7.88 -8.65 -2.58
CA PRO A 109 -8.45 -9.57 -3.55
C PRO A 109 -8.11 -9.26 -5.03
N ASN A 110 -7.44 -10.22 -5.66
CA ASN A 110 -7.80 -10.85 -6.96
C ASN A 110 -8.36 -9.95 -8.09
N ASP A 111 -7.53 -9.50 -9.02
CA ASP A 111 -7.94 -9.43 -10.45
C ASP A 111 -6.80 -9.63 -11.47
N ALA A 112 -5.93 -10.62 -11.25
CA ALA A 112 -4.91 -10.97 -12.22
C ALA A 112 -5.06 -12.41 -12.73
N LEU A 113 -5.43 -12.50 -14.01
CA LEU A 113 -5.28 -13.68 -14.84
C LEU A 113 -3.77 -14.00 -15.02
N GLY A 114 -3.12 -14.58 -14.02
CA GLY A 114 -1.69 -14.92 -13.98
C GLY A 114 -1.25 -15.23 -12.54
N PRO A 115 -0.04 -15.79 -12.28
CA PRO A 115 0.35 -16.10 -10.91
C PRO A 115 0.64 -14.79 -10.17
N ALA A 116 -0.39 -14.24 -9.53
CA ALA A 116 -0.32 -13.09 -8.64
C ALA A 116 -0.88 -13.51 -7.27
N TYR A 117 -0.29 -12.93 -6.24
CA TYR A 117 0.03 -13.55 -4.96
C TYR A 117 -0.79 -12.92 -3.83
N THR A 118 -1.15 -13.73 -2.84
CA THR A 118 -1.88 -13.33 -1.63
C THR A 118 -1.35 -14.14 -0.46
N THR A 119 -1.63 -13.72 0.76
CA THR A 119 -1.47 -14.54 1.98
C THR A 119 -2.34 -15.80 1.96
N ASN A 120 -3.07 -16.13 0.88
CA ASN A 120 -3.88 -17.33 0.79
C ASN A 120 -3.73 -17.99 -0.60
N ARG A 121 -2.54 -18.51 -0.94
CA ARG A 121 -2.25 -19.00 -2.30
C ARG A 121 -1.84 -20.47 -2.43
N LEU A 122 -2.50 -21.14 -3.39
CA LEU A 122 -2.08 -22.42 -3.98
C LEU A 122 -0.76 -22.25 -4.76
N VAL A 123 0.30 -22.94 -4.34
CA VAL A 123 1.58 -22.95 -5.07
C VAL A 123 1.48 -23.85 -6.30
N SER A 124 1.38 -23.25 -7.50
CA SER A 124 1.38 -23.96 -8.79
C SER A 124 2.73 -23.79 -9.52
N GLY A 125 3.80 -24.33 -8.94
CA GLY A 125 5.18 -24.12 -9.38
C GLY A 125 6.17 -24.54 -8.29
N PRO A 126 7.50 -24.35 -8.47
CA PRO A 126 8.43 -24.57 -7.37
C PRO A 126 8.26 -23.56 -6.24
N SER A 127 7.73 -22.37 -6.49
CA SER A 127 7.80 -21.27 -5.52
C SER A 127 6.51 -20.45 -5.50
N ALA A 128 6.17 -19.92 -4.33
CA ALA A 128 5.18 -18.88 -4.15
C ALA A 128 5.73 -17.76 -3.27
N LEU A 129 5.44 -16.52 -3.65
CA LEU A 129 5.79 -15.33 -2.87
C LEU A 129 4.55 -14.78 -2.19
N GLY A 130 4.73 -14.02 -1.14
CA GLY A 130 3.69 -13.22 -0.51
C GLY A 130 4.31 -12.24 0.48
N GLY A 131 3.49 -11.39 1.05
CA GLY A 131 3.95 -10.36 1.95
C GLY A 131 2.82 -9.44 2.36
N ASP A 132 3.12 -8.56 3.30
CA ASP A 132 2.25 -7.50 3.79
C ASP A 132 3.11 -6.45 4.52
N ILE A 133 2.52 -5.32 4.93
CA ILE A 133 3.14 -4.40 5.91
C ILE A 133 2.60 -4.73 7.30
N ALA A 134 3.49 -4.76 8.30
CA ALA A 134 3.08 -5.05 9.66
C ALA A 134 2.32 -3.86 10.28
N GLU A 135 1.00 -3.93 10.35
CA GLU A 135 0.15 -2.92 11.02
C GLU A 135 0.41 -2.79 12.53
N GLN A 136 1.01 -3.82 13.14
CA GLN A 136 1.34 -3.83 14.56
C GLN A 136 2.62 -4.61 14.86
N SER A 137 3.44 -4.12 15.79
CA SER A 137 4.59 -4.87 16.30
C SER A 137 4.14 -6.12 17.04
N GLY A 138 4.88 -7.21 16.88
CA GLY A 138 4.68 -8.45 17.63
C GLY A 138 5.07 -9.69 16.84
N THR A 139 4.63 -10.84 17.35
CA THR A 139 4.90 -12.14 16.73
C THR A 139 3.88 -12.43 15.63
N TYR A 140 4.35 -12.49 14.39
CA TYR A 140 3.61 -12.96 13.23
C TYR A 140 3.88 -14.45 13.02
N TYR A 141 2.99 -15.09 12.26
CA TYR A 141 3.06 -16.51 11.98
C TYR A 141 2.96 -16.78 10.49
N VAL A 142 3.75 -17.72 9.97
CA VAL A 142 3.49 -18.34 8.67
C VAL A 142 2.92 -19.74 8.93
N GLN A 143 1.71 -20.00 8.44
CA GLN A 143 1.12 -21.33 8.41
C GLN A 143 1.39 -21.94 7.03
N VAL A 144 2.08 -23.07 6.95
CA VAL A 144 2.27 -23.84 5.69
C VAL A 144 1.45 -25.11 5.75
N ARG A 145 0.64 -25.38 4.73
CA ARG A 145 -0.27 -26.55 4.70
C ARG A 145 -0.46 -27.09 3.31
N SER A 146 -0.96 -28.32 3.22
CA SER A 146 -1.44 -28.84 1.94
C SER A 146 -2.64 -28.06 1.42
N ALA A 147 -2.68 -27.80 0.12
CA ALA A 147 -3.85 -27.19 -0.51
C ALA A 147 -4.96 -28.20 -0.90
N GLY A 148 -4.89 -29.46 -0.44
CA GLY A 148 -5.93 -30.46 -0.64
C GLY A 148 -5.92 -31.62 0.37
N ASP A 149 -6.99 -32.42 0.38
CA ASP A 149 -7.23 -33.49 1.38
C ASP A 149 -6.28 -34.72 1.28
N THR A 150 -5.40 -34.76 0.28
CA THR A 150 -4.47 -35.87 0.09
C THR A 150 -3.18 -35.35 -0.54
N ILE A 151 -2.18 -35.08 0.31
CA ILE A 151 -0.79 -35.19 -0.14
C ILE A 151 -0.53 -36.67 -0.43
N GLY A 152 -0.06 -36.98 -1.63
CA GLY A 152 0.25 -38.35 -2.04
C GLY A 152 1.56 -38.85 -1.42
N GLU A 153 2.56 -37.98 -1.38
CA GLU A 153 3.90 -38.20 -0.82
C GLU A 153 4.37 -36.90 -0.12
N PRO A 154 5.13 -36.97 0.98
CA PRO A 154 5.64 -35.79 1.70
C PRO A 154 6.26 -34.75 0.76
N THR A 155 6.01 -33.46 1.04
CA THR A 155 6.48 -32.34 0.22
C THR A 155 7.48 -31.50 1.00
N ASP A 156 8.77 -31.68 0.73
CA ASP A 156 9.84 -30.86 1.28
C ASP A 156 9.82 -29.44 0.69
N TYR A 157 10.10 -28.44 1.51
CA TYR A 157 10.15 -27.04 1.12
C TYR A 157 11.23 -26.25 1.88
N GLU A 158 11.59 -25.11 1.32
CA GLU A 158 12.35 -24.02 1.94
C GLU A 158 11.38 -22.85 2.15
N LEU A 159 11.34 -22.30 3.36
CA LEU A 159 10.56 -21.13 3.73
C LEU A 159 11.52 -20.02 4.13
N THR A 160 11.50 -18.91 3.39
CA THR A 160 12.26 -17.70 3.71
C THR A 160 11.30 -16.62 4.18
N VAL A 161 11.63 -15.98 5.30
CA VAL A 161 10.94 -14.78 5.79
C VAL A 161 11.94 -13.65 5.87
N GLU A 162 11.65 -12.54 5.21
CA GLU A 162 12.43 -11.30 5.25
C GLU A 162 11.59 -10.17 5.84
N THR A 163 12.22 -9.31 6.63
CA THR A 163 11.55 -8.12 7.16
C THR A 163 12.41 -6.88 6.96
N GLN A 164 11.76 -5.78 6.59
CA GLN A 164 12.44 -4.54 6.24
C GLN A 164 11.52 -3.34 6.32
N THR A 165 11.97 -2.26 6.97
CA THR A 165 11.32 -0.95 6.88
C THR A 165 11.47 -0.37 5.47
N LEU A 166 10.37 -0.01 4.79
CA LEU A 166 10.41 0.58 3.46
C LEU A 166 10.67 2.08 3.54
N ASP A 167 9.83 2.80 4.28
CA ASP A 167 10.06 4.22 4.56
C ASP A 167 9.54 4.68 5.94
N GLN A 168 9.18 5.96 6.07
CA GLN A 168 8.80 6.58 7.35
C GLN A 168 7.28 6.71 7.53
N TYR A 169 6.50 6.45 6.47
CA TYR A 169 5.05 6.56 6.46
C TYR A 169 4.39 5.24 6.89
N ASP A 170 5.07 4.11 6.71
CA ASP A 170 4.60 2.80 7.15
C ASP A 170 4.38 2.72 8.68
N PRO A 171 3.32 2.05 9.16
CA PRO A 171 2.22 1.48 8.35
C PRO A 171 1.21 2.57 7.95
N ASN A 172 0.78 2.57 6.69
CA ASN A 172 -0.23 3.49 6.16
C ASN A 172 -1.22 2.79 5.20
N GLU A 173 -1.42 1.48 5.34
CA GLU A 173 -2.08 0.67 4.30
C GLU A 173 -3.60 0.85 4.27
N GLN A 174 -4.15 1.54 5.28
CA GLN A 174 -5.58 1.68 5.49
C GLN A 174 -5.99 3.15 5.70
N PRO A 175 -7.23 3.53 5.37
CA PRO A 175 -7.74 4.89 5.65
C PRO A 175 -7.65 5.31 7.12
N ALA A 176 -7.64 4.33 8.04
CA ALA A 176 -7.50 4.57 9.47
C ALA A 176 -6.06 4.82 9.93
N SER A 177 -5.06 4.34 9.19
CA SER A 177 -3.62 4.53 9.41
C SER A 177 -2.98 5.52 8.44
N ALA A 178 -3.73 6.01 7.44
CA ALA A 178 -3.24 6.84 6.34
C ALA A 178 -2.37 8.02 6.79
N ALA A 179 -1.25 8.21 6.10
CA ALA A 179 -0.35 9.33 6.31
C ALA A 179 -0.99 10.64 5.81
N SER A 180 -0.78 11.77 6.49
CA SER A 180 -1.34 13.05 6.01
C SER A 180 -0.58 13.58 4.80
N ALA A 181 -1.31 14.10 3.81
CA ALA A 181 -0.78 14.83 2.67
C ALA A 181 -1.32 16.27 2.67
N GLU A 182 -0.42 17.23 2.47
CA GLU A 182 -0.79 18.65 2.39
C GLU A 182 -0.73 19.18 0.95
N SER A 183 -1.52 20.21 0.65
CA SER A 183 -1.50 20.84 -0.68
C SER A 183 -0.13 21.43 -1.00
N GLY A 184 0.43 21.05 -2.15
CA GLY A 184 1.74 21.48 -2.64
C GLY A 184 2.93 20.74 -2.02
N GLU A 185 2.70 19.81 -1.10
CA GLU A 185 3.75 18.94 -0.56
C GLU A 185 4.14 17.86 -1.57
N THR A 186 5.44 17.60 -1.68
CA THR A 186 5.96 16.42 -2.38
C THR A 186 6.36 15.37 -1.36
N ILE A 187 5.66 14.25 -1.37
CA ILE A 187 5.94 13.07 -0.57
C ILE A 187 6.89 12.18 -1.36
N SER A 188 8.02 11.79 -0.77
CA SER A 188 8.94 10.80 -1.32
C SER A 188 8.88 9.52 -0.48
N ALA A 189 8.47 8.42 -1.10
CA ALA A 189 8.18 7.14 -0.46
C ALA A 189 8.71 5.96 -1.31
N VAL A 190 8.67 4.74 -0.78
CA VAL A 190 9.22 3.53 -1.39
C VAL A 190 8.15 2.46 -1.49
N MET A 191 7.76 2.12 -2.72
CA MET A 191 6.76 1.10 -3.00
C MET A 191 7.40 -0.29 -3.19
N SER A 192 6.73 -1.33 -2.71
CA SER A 192 7.03 -2.74 -3.03
C SER A 192 5.77 -3.50 -3.47
N GLY A 193 5.92 -4.73 -3.96
CA GLY A 193 4.77 -5.55 -4.39
C GLY A 193 3.82 -6.00 -3.27
N SER A 194 4.21 -5.82 -2.01
CA SER A 194 3.42 -6.17 -0.81
C SER A 194 2.94 -4.94 -0.04
N ASP A 195 2.99 -3.77 -0.66
CA ASP A 195 2.80 -2.48 -0.05
C ASP A 195 1.69 -1.70 -0.78
N ASP A 196 0.94 -0.91 -0.02
CA ASP A 196 -0.27 -0.20 -0.42
C ASP A 196 -0.35 1.13 0.32
N ASP A 197 0.41 2.13 -0.09
CA ASP A 197 0.41 3.43 0.57
C ASP A 197 -0.94 4.17 0.49
N VAL A 198 -1.49 4.56 1.65
CA VAL A 198 -2.67 5.44 1.73
C VAL A 198 -2.32 6.78 2.37
N TYR A 199 -2.66 7.85 1.67
CA TYR A 199 -2.53 9.23 2.15
C TYR A 199 -3.88 9.91 2.33
N ALA A 200 -4.06 10.66 3.41
CA ALA A 200 -5.25 11.45 3.69
C ALA A 200 -5.06 12.91 3.24
N LEU A 201 -6.01 13.43 2.46
CA LEU A 201 -6.06 14.81 1.99
C LEU A 201 -7.44 15.39 2.26
N ASP A 202 -7.51 16.45 3.06
CA ASP A 202 -8.78 17.16 3.29
C ASP A 202 -9.12 18.04 2.09
N LEU A 203 -10.35 17.90 1.59
CA LEU A 203 -10.89 18.75 0.53
C LEU A 203 -12.26 19.30 0.94
N GLU A 204 -12.52 20.56 0.61
CA GLU A 204 -13.83 21.19 0.66
C GLU A 204 -14.60 20.97 -0.65
N LYS A 205 -15.93 20.96 -0.57
CA LYS A 205 -16.77 20.86 -1.78
C LYS A 205 -16.47 22.03 -2.71
N GLY A 206 -16.11 21.74 -3.96
CA GLY A 206 -15.76 22.73 -4.98
C GLY A 206 -14.27 22.79 -5.25
N GLU A 207 -13.44 22.39 -4.29
CA GLU A 207 -12.00 22.33 -4.48
C GLU A 207 -11.62 21.29 -5.53
N THR A 208 -10.62 21.62 -6.34
CA THR A 208 -10.05 20.75 -7.34
C THR A 208 -8.63 20.36 -6.95
N VAL A 209 -8.42 19.06 -6.76
CA VAL A 209 -7.09 18.48 -6.57
C VAL A 209 -6.50 18.09 -7.93
N ASN A 210 -5.25 18.46 -8.16
CA ASN A 210 -4.37 17.88 -9.17
C ASN A 210 -3.39 16.95 -8.47
N LEU A 211 -3.48 15.66 -8.75
CA LEU A 211 -2.57 14.65 -8.23
C LEU A 211 -1.54 14.34 -9.30
N THR A 212 -0.27 14.31 -8.91
CA THR A 212 0.85 13.90 -9.76
C THR A 212 1.64 12.82 -9.03
N THR A 213 1.91 11.71 -9.71
CA THR A 213 2.77 10.62 -9.21
C THR A 213 3.90 10.37 -10.20
N ASN A 214 5.14 10.46 -9.72
CA ASN A 214 6.34 10.12 -10.48
C ASN A 214 6.97 8.85 -9.90
N HIS A 215 7.46 7.95 -10.73
CA HIS A 215 8.09 6.71 -10.26
C HIS A 215 9.29 6.29 -11.11
N SER A 216 10.11 5.39 -10.57
CA SER A 216 11.23 4.79 -11.28
C SER A 216 10.84 3.49 -11.99
N ASN A 217 11.61 3.07 -13.00
CA ASN A 217 11.31 1.92 -13.87
C ASN A 217 11.36 0.52 -13.22
N SER A 218 11.56 0.41 -11.89
CA SER A 218 11.78 -0.88 -11.23
C SER A 218 10.49 -1.53 -10.74
N VAL A 219 9.50 -0.73 -10.34
CA VAL A 219 8.13 -1.13 -9.98
C VAL A 219 7.21 -0.05 -10.57
N LEU A 220 6.25 -0.45 -11.39
CA LEU A 220 5.21 0.46 -11.87
C LEU A 220 4.25 0.72 -10.71
N VAL A 221 3.61 1.90 -10.67
CA VAL A 221 2.64 2.23 -9.61
C VAL A 221 1.28 2.60 -10.18
N ASN A 222 0.20 2.37 -9.44
CA ASN A 222 -1.15 2.84 -9.74
C ASN A 222 -1.54 3.88 -8.68
N THR A 223 -2.19 4.97 -9.09
CA THR A 223 -2.67 6.00 -8.17
C THR A 223 -4.18 6.13 -8.30
N GLN A 224 -4.87 6.07 -7.16
CA GLN A 224 -6.32 6.14 -7.06
C GLN A 224 -6.73 7.23 -6.07
N LEU A 225 -7.87 7.89 -6.32
CA LEU A 225 -8.50 8.80 -5.36
C LEU A 225 -9.82 8.21 -4.87
N LEU A 226 -9.90 8.03 -3.56
CA LEU A 226 -11.03 7.50 -2.81
C LEU A 226 -11.80 8.65 -2.14
N GLY A 227 -13.12 8.54 -2.12
CA GLY A 227 -13.97 9.53 -1.46
C GLY A 227 -14.00 9.40 0.07
N PRO A 228 -14.58 10.38 0.77
CA PRO A 228 -14.57 10.46 2.25
C PRO A 228 -15.39 9.40 2.98
N ASN A 229 -16.14 8.57 2.24
CA ASN A 229 -16.90 7.45 2.82
C ASN A 229 -16.20 6.09 2.58
N ALA A 230 -14.96 6.08 2.10
CA ALA A 230 -14.17 4.87 1.98
C ALA A 230 -13.90 4.31 3.39
N SER A 231 -14.64 3.27 3.77
CA SER A 231 -14.46 2.57 5.05
C SER A 231 -13.42 1.45 4.96
N ASP A 232 -13.05 1.09 3.74
CA ASP A 232 -12.15 0.02 3.34
C ASP A 232 -11.71 0.36 1.91
N VAL A 233 -10.44 0.09 1.58
CA VAL A 233 -9.83 0.43 0.29
C VAL A 233 -10.44 -0.40 -0.85
N THR A 234 -11.14 -1.51 -0.55
CA THR A 234 -11.64 -2.49 -1.53
C THR A 234 -12.25 -1.85 -2.78
N LEU A 235 -11.95 -2.47 -3.93
CA LEU A 235 -12.11 -2.06 -5.35
C LEU A 235 -13.44 -1.40 -5.81
N HIS A 236 -14.37 -1.13 -4.91
CA HIS A 236 -15.72 -0.64 -5.15
C HIS A 236 -15.91 0.75 -4.52
N GLY A 237 -15.27 1.78 -5.07
CA GLY A 237 -15.53 3.15 -4.60
C GLY A 237 -14.68 4.29 -5.16
N PHE A 238 -13.78 4.03 -6.11
CA PHE A 238 -12.86 5.06 -6.60
C PHE A 238 -13.58 6.14 -7.41
N LEU A 239 -13.20 7.38 -7.16
CA LEU A 239 -13.71 8.56 -7.87
C LEU A 239 -12.96 8.78 -9.18
N SER A 240 -11.69 8.36 -9.20
CA SER A 240 -10.80 8.32 -10.35
C SER A 240 -9.76 7.22 -10.15
N GLU A 241 -9.43 6.51 -11.21
CA GLU A 241 -8.36 5.51 -11.26
C GLU A 241 -7.50 5.81 -12.48
N HIS A 242 -6.18 5.79 -12.31
CA HIS A 242 -5.26 5.92 -13.43
C HIS A 242 -4.12 4.91 -13.35
N VAL A 243 -4.13 4.00 -14.33
CA VAL A 243 -3.11 2.97 -14.45
C VAL A 243 -1.87 3.54 -15.13
N VAL A 244 -0.78 3.68 -14.38
CA VAL A 244 0.50 4.18 -14.90
C VAL A 244 1.28 3.04 -15.57
N ALA A 245 0.76 2.52 -16.67
CA ALA A 245 1.40 1.36 -17.32
C ALA A 245 2.59 1.74 -18.22
N TRP A 246 2.78 3.00 -18.65
CA TRP A 246 3.78 3.31 -19.70
C TRP A 246 4.49 4.69 -19.65
N ASP A 247 4.11 5.62 -18.76
CA ASP A 247 4.74 6.95 -18.60
C ASP A 247 5.33 7.10 -17.18
N TYR A 248 6.53 7.69 -17.03
CA TYR A 248 7.24 7.84 -15.73
C TYR A 248 6.61 8.84 -14.75
N SER A 249 5.54 9.50 -15.19
CA SER A 249 4.81 10.54 -14.50
C SER A 249 3.37 10.43 -14.96
N ASP A 250 2.45 10.45 -14.01
CA ASP A 250 1.03 10.53 -14.31
C ASP A 250 0.38 11.61 -13.46
N SER A 251 -0.68 12.21 -14.01
CA SER A 251 -1.44 13.22 -13.30
C SER A 251 -2.91 13.18 -13.69
N PHE A 252 -3.78 13.35 -12.70
CA PHE A 252 -5.21 13.53 -12.91
C PHE A 252 -5.76 14.62 -12.02
N THR A 253 -6.94 15.12 -12.39
CA THR A 253 -7.66 16.14 -11.63
C THR A 253 -9.01 15.63 -11.16
N TYR A 254 -9.43 16.07 -9.98
CA TYR A 254 -10.74 15.77 -9.43
C TYR A 254 -11.29 16.98 -8.67
N THR A 255 -12.55 17.33 -8.91
CA THR A 255 -13.27 18.37 -8.16
C THR A 255 -14.17 17.72 -7.11
N ALA A 256 -13.94 18.06 -5.84
CA ALA A 256 -14.67 17.54 -4.70
C ALA A 256 -16.15 17.92 -4.76
N ASN A 257 -17.02 16.91 -4.72
CA ASN A 257 -18.48 17.12 -4.71
C ASN A 257 -19.04 17.24 -3.29
N THR A 258 -18.24 16.90 -2.28
CA THR A 258 -18.54 16.97 -0.85
C THR A 258 -17.27 17.30 -0.08
N SER A 259 -17.40 18.08 0.99
CA SER A 259 -16.29 18.32 1.92
C SER A 259 -15.99 17.06 2.75
N GLY A 260 -14.71 16.84 3.05
CA GLY A 260 -14.22 15.76 3.92
C GLY A 260 -12.82 15.29 3.55
N THR A 261 -12.34 14.30 4.29
CA THR A 261 -11.04 13.67 4.05
C THR A 261 -11.13 12.67 2.89
N TYR A 262 -10.44 12.95 1.80
CA TYR A 262 -10.26 12.02 0.68
C TYR A 262 -8.98 11.21 0.89
N PHE A 263 -8.90 10.03 0.27
CA PHE A 263 -7.73 9.16 0.40
C PHE A 263 -7.07 8.94 -0.95
N ILE A 264 -5.78 9.21 -1.04
CA ILE A 264 -4.94 8.91 -2.21
C ILE A 264 -4.30 7.56 -1.93
N ARG A 265 -4.60 6.57 -2.75
CA ARG A 265 -3.98 5.24 -2.66
C ARG A 265 -2.94 5.10 -3.76
N VAL A 266 -1.72 4.71 -3.40
CA VAL A 266 -0.65 4.35 -4.33
C VAL A 266 -0.36 2.86 -4.14
N THR A 267 -0.37 2.09 -5.23
CA THR A 267 -0.10 0.64 -5.17
C THR A 267 0.91 0.24 -6.20
N ALA A 268 1.59 -0.88 -6.03
CA ALA A 268 2.35 -1.47 -7.13
C ALA A 268 1.39 -1.89 -8.28
N HIS A 269 1.72 -1.52 -9.51
CA HIS A 269 1.08 -2.02 -10.72
C HIS A 269 1.73 -3.33 -11.15
N GLU A 270 0.92 -4.34 -11.38
CA GLU A 270 1.40 -5.69 -11.64
C GLU A 270 2.15 -5.82 -12.98
N GLU A 271 3.42 -6.24 -12.92
CA GLU A 271 4.03 -7.10 -13.93
C GLU A 271 4.92 -8.19 -13.27
N GLY A 272 4.29 -9.26 -12.77
CA GLY A 272 4.95 -10.53 -12.41
C GLY A 272 5.70 -10.57 -11.06
N ILE A 273 6.23 -11.77 -10.74
CA ILE A 273 6.93 -12.16 -9.49
C ILE A 273 7.94 -11.13 -8.98
N GLY A 274 8.59 -10.42 -9.91
CA GLY A 274 9.66 -9.48 -9.57
C GLY A 274 9.22 -8.18 -8.90
N SER A 275 7.94 -7.95 -8.61
CA SER A 275 7.49 -6.78 -7.84
C SER A 275 7.65 -6.95 -6.33
N PHE A 276 7.55 -8.18 -5.79
CA PHE A 276 7.68 -8.44 -4.35
C PHE A 276 9.13 -8.30 -3.84
N ASP A 277 10.12 -8.64 -4.68
CA ASP A 277 11.55 -8.55 -4.33
C ASP A 277 12.15 -7.18 -4.67
N LYS A 278 11.35 -6.26 -5.21
CA LYS A 278 11.81 -4.97 -5.67
C LYS A 278 11.14 -3.86 -4.91
N GLU A 279 11.97 -2.85 -4.68
CA GLU A 279 11.56 -1.56 -4.18
C GLU A 279 11.69 -0.55 -5.31
N ALA A 280 10.73 0.35 -5.43
CA ALA A 280 10.86 1.52 -6.27
C ALA A 280 10.50 2.79 -5.51
N PRO A 281 11.38 3.80 -5.51
CA PRO A 281 10.99 5.11 -5.02
C PRO A 281 9.94 5.70 -5.96
N TYR A 282 8.98 6.42 -5.36
CA TYR A 282 8.05 7.29 -6.05
C TYR A 282 7.95 8.64 -5.34
N GLU A 283 7.46 9.63 -6.08
CA GLU A 283 7.12 10.95 -5.56
C GLU A 283 5.64 11.22 -5.83
N LEU A 284 4.88 11.55 -4.79
CA LEU A 284 3.48 11.96 -4.87
C LEU A 284 3.37 13.45 -4.57
N THR A 285 2.58 14.18 -5.34
CA THR A 285 2.25 15.59 -5.06
C THR A 285 0.78 15.82 -5.31
N ALA A 286 0.09 16.38 -4.32
CA ALA A 286 -1.29 16.84 -4.43
C ALA A 286 -1.30 18.36 -4.41
N THR A 287 -1.82 19.00 -5.45
CA THR A 287 -2.04 20.46 -5.46
C THR A 287 -3.53 20.72 -5.44
N VAL A 288 -4.02 21.31 -4.36
CA VAL A 288 -5.42 21.72 -4.22
C VAL A 288 -5.57 23.16 -4.70
N SER A 289 -6.62 23.42 -5.47
CA SER A 289 -6.98 24.72 -6.03
C SER A 289 -8.49 24.92 -5.93
N GLY A 290 -8.96 26.16 -5.99
CA GLY A 290 -10.38 26.47 -5.79
C GLY A 290 -10.82 26.37 -4.33
N ALA A 291 -9.91 26.67 -3.39
CA ALA A 291 -10.29 27.03 -2.05
C ALA A 291 -11.09 28.33 -2.15
N ASP A 292 -12.36 28.27 -1.75
CA ASP A 292 -13.17 29.44 -1.38
C ASP A 292 -12.28 30.37 -0.52
N ASP A 293 -12.10 31.63 -0.92
CA ASP A 293 -11.31 32.63 -0.18
C ASP A 293 -11.96 32.99 1.19
N GLY A 294 -13.08 32.33 1.50
CA GLY A 294 -13.91 32.49 2.68
C GLY A 294 -15.01 33.52 2.49
N ASP A 295 -15.14 34.08 1.29
CA ASP A 295 -16.31 34.82 0.81
C ASP A 295 -17.49 33.84 0.63
N ASN A 296 -18.69 34.33 0.34
CA ASN A 296 -19.78 33.50 -0.12
C ASN A 296 -20.16 33.79 -1.56
N ASP A 297 -19.41 34.55 -2.34
CA ASP A 297 -19.85 35.08 -3.62
C ASP A 297 -19.44 34.29 -4.87
N ASP A 298 -18.98 33.05 -4.71
CA ASP A 298 -18.61 32.11 -5.80
C ASP A 298 -19.72 31.74 -6.80
N SER A 299 -20.96 32.16 -6.53
CA SER A 299 -22.11 31.84 -7.38
C SER A 299 -23.03 33.04 -7.57
N ARG A 300 -23.75 33.04 -8.70
CA ARG A 300 -24.75 34.06 -8.97
C ARG A 300 -25.83 34.16 -7.89
N GLU A 301 -26.18 33.04 -7.26
CA GLU A 301 -27.17 32.96 -6.20
C GLU A 301 -26.70 33.57 -4.87
N THR A 302 -25.39 33.66 -4.69
CA THR A 302 -24.75 34.13 -3.47
C THR A 302 -23.97 35.44 -3.67
N ALA A 303 -24.06 36.01 -4.87
CA ALA A 303 -23.38 37.22 -5.27
C ALA A 303 -23.44 38.37 -4.25
N THR A 304 -22.30 39.00 -4.01
CA THR A 304 -22.17 40.19 -3.17
C THR A 304 -22.99 41.35 -3.74
N GLU A 305 -23.93 41.89 -2.95
CA GLU A 305 -24.70 43.07 -3.35
C GLU A 305 -23.81 44.32 -3.40
N MET A 306 -23.72 44.93 -4.57
CA MET A 306 -22.95 46.14 -4.84
C MET A 306 -23.88 47.29 -5.23
N ALA A 307 -23.64 48.48 -4.67
CA ALA A 307 -24.38 49.68 -5.05
C ALA A 307 -23.82 50.28 -6.36
N PRO A 308 -24.66 50.78 -7.30
CA PRO A 308 -24.15 51.49 -8.47
C PRO A 308 -23.28 52.71 -8.10
N ASN A 309 -22.19 52.93 -8.85
CA ASN A 309 -21.18 53.98 -8.60
C ASN A 309 -20.34 53.78 -7.31
N SER A 310 -20.19 52.53 -6.87
CA SER A 310 -19.25 52.15 -5.81
C SER A 310 -18.00 51.47 -6.39
N THR A 311 -17.09 51.07 -5.50
CA THR A 311 -15.89 50.30 -5.82
C THR A 311 -15.75 49.24 -4.75
N GLU A 312 -15.67 47.98 -5.18
CA GLU A 312 -15.34 46.86 -4.29
C GLU A 312 -13.88 46.44 -4.51
N THR A 313 -13.31 45.84 -3.48
CA THR A 313 -11.96 45.28 -3.50
C THR A 313 -12.05 43.82 -3.08
N GLY A 314 -11.78 42.91 -4.00
CA GLY A 314 -11.66 41.47 -3.76
C GLY A 314 -10.26 40.97 -4.09
N ALA A 315 -9.99 39.71 -3.79
CA ALA A 315 -8.76 39.04 -4.13
C ALA A 315 -9.09 37.68 -4.76
N LEU A 316 -8.89 37.57 -6.07
CA LEU A 316 -9.11 36.29 -6.75
C LEU A 316 -7.94 35.35 -6.48
N GLU A 317 -8.23 34.17 -5.94
CA GLU A 317 -7.29 33.06 -5.94
C GLU A 317 -7.35 32.28 -7.27
N SER A 318 -6.52 31.24 -7.41
CA SER A 318 -6.50 30.46 -8.66
C SER A 318 -7.80 29.69 -8.88
N ASN A 319 -8.47 29.95 -10.02
CA ASN A 319 -9.78 29.40 -10.41
C ASN A 319 -10.97 29.85 -9.53
N ASP A 320 -10.82 31.00 -8.88
CA ASP A 320 -11.86 31.69 -8.12
C ASP A 320 -12.83 32.47 -9.04
N THR A 321 -14.07 32.72 -8.60
CA THR A 321 -15.06 33.53 -9.30
C THR A 321 -15.97 34.30 -8.34
N ASP A 322 -15.58 35.53 -7.99
CA ASP A 322 -16.46 36.45 -7.29
C ASP A 322 -17.65 36.91 -8.17
N TRP A 323 -18.88 36.71 -7.69
CA TRP A 323 -20.08 37.29 -8.28
C TRP A 323 -20.52 38.55 -7.55
N TYR A 324 -20.75 39.62 -8.31
CA TYR A 324 -21.36 40.86 -7.78
C TYR A 324 -22.73 41.09 -8.41
N ALA A 325 -23.71 41.49 -7.60
CA ALA A 325 -25.07 41.82 -8.03
C ALA A 325 -25.39 43.30 -7.77
N PHE A 326 -25.98 43.98 -8.75
CA PHE A 326 -26.43 45.37 -8.62
C PHE A 326 -27.70 45.62 -9.42
N ASP A 327 -28.56 46.51 -8.91
CA ASP A 327 -29.79 46.92 -9.58
C ASP A 327 -29.55 48.08 -10.55
N VAL A 328 -30.21 48.04 -11.71
CA VAL A 328 -30.24 49.13 -12.70
C VAL A 328 -31.65 49.36 -13.21
N GLU A 329 -31.98 50.61 -13.51
CA GLU A 329 -33.25 50.96 -14.14
C GLU A 329 -33.21 50.75 -15.66
N SER A 330 -34.38 50.48 -16.24
CA SER A 330 -34.50 50.29 -17.68
C SER A 330 -34.07 51.55 -18.45
N GLY A 331 -33.09 51.39 -19.35
CA GLY A 331 -32.54 52.48 -20.15
C GLY A 331 -31.30 53.15 -19.57
N GLU A 332 -30.85 52.71 -18.39
CA GLU A 332 -29.56 53.13 -17.84
C GLU A 332 -28.40 52.47 -18.59
N ARG A 333 -27.25 53.15 -18.58
CA ARG A 333 -26.02 52.65 -19.18
C ARG A 333 -25.15 52.04 -18.10
N ILE A 334 -24.75 50.79 -18.30
CA ILE A 334 -23.79 50.09 -17.45
C ILE A 334 -22.38 50.32 -17.98
N TRP A 335 -21.46 50.66 -17.09
CA TRP A 335 -20.03 50.67 -17.35
C TRP A 335 -19.33 50.04 -16.13
N THR A 336 -18.52 49.03 -16.38
CA THR A 336 -17.72 48.35 -15.36
C THR A 336 -16.25 48.44 -15.72
N HIS A 337 -15.39 48.36 -14.71
CA HIS A 337 -13.96 48.41 -14.86
C HIS A 337 -13.31 47.55 -13.80
N LEU A 338 -12.42 46.65 -14.23
CA LEU A 338 -11.57 45.86 -13.36
C LEU A 338 -10.18 46.48 -13.39
N ASP A 339 -9.66 46.83 -12.21
CA ASP A 339 -8.29 47.30 -12.02
C ASP A 339 -7.49 46.19 -11.31
N LEU A 340 -6.41 45.73 -11.93
CA LEU A 340 -5.56 44.67 -11.38
C LEU A 340 -4.45 45.31 -10.55
N GLY A 341 -4.39 44.97 -9.27
CA GLY A 341 -3.37 45.48 -8.35
C GLY A 341 -1.93 45.12 -8.76
N GLU A 342 -0.94 45.86 -8.25
CA GLU A 342 0.48 45.79 -8.64
C GLU A 342 1.18 44.41 -8.43
N ASN A 343 0.50 43.39 -7.90
CA ASN A 343 1.05 42.06 -7.65
C ASN A 343 0.79 41.04 -8.77
N ASP A 344 0.07 41.39 -9.83
CA ASP A 344 -0.07 40.54 -11.03
C ASP A 344 1.23 40.57 -11.85
N THR A 345 2.20 39.77 -11.43
CA THR A 345 3.54 39.70 -12.05
C THR A 345 3.65 38.61 -13.12
N THR A 346 2.56 37.90 -13.42
CA THR A 346 2.49 36.83 -14.40
C THR A 346 1.33 37.05 -15.35
N LEU A 347 1.56 37.88 -16.37
CA LEU A 347 0.72 37.92 -17.57
C LEU A 347 0.92 36.63 -18.39
N ASP A 348 0.48 35.49 -17.87
CA ASP A 348 0.11 34.37 -18.72
C ASP A 348 -1.31 34.65 -19.22
N GLU A 349 -1.54 34.51 -20.52
CA GLU A 349 -2.84 34.73 -21.17
C GLU A 349 -3.95 33.80 -20.61
N ASN A 350 -3.55 32.77 -19.85
CA ASN A 350 -4.42 31.83 -19.14
C ASN A 350 -4.65 32.15 -17.64
N THR A 351 -3.96 33.12 -17.02
CA THR A 351 -4.08 33.41 -15.57
C THR A 351 -4.59 34.82 -15.25
N SER A 352 -4.89 35.64 -16.26
CA SER A 352 -5.44 36.99 -16.01
C SER A 352 -6.92 36.95 -15.64
N ALA A 353 -7.28 37.66 -14.56
CA ALA A 353 -8.68 37.84 -14.15
C ALA A 353 -9.53 38.44 -15.29
N ARG A 354 -10.78 37.99 -15.40
CA ARG A 354 -11.72 38.39 -16.45
C ARG A 354 -13.02 38.91 -15.81
N LEU A 355 -13.62 39.92 -16.41
CA LEU A 355 -14.85 40.52 -15.90
C LEU A 355 -16.02 40.30 -16.87
N ASP A 356 -16.96 39.43 -16.55
CA ASP A 356 -18.14 39.21 -17.39
C ASP A 356 -19.40 39.88 -16.81
N ILE A 357 -20.29 40.35 -17.70
CA ILE A 357 -21.57 40.95 -17.30
C ILE A 357 -22.70 40.06 -17.80
N PHE A 358 -23.55 39.61 -16.89
CA PHE A 358 -24.72 38.79 -17.20
C PHE A 358 -26.01 39.56 -16.95
N GLY A 359 -27.00 39.38 -17.82
CA GLY A 359 -28.33 39.95 -17.66
C GLY A 359 -29.17 39.15 -16.65
N PRO A 360 -30.37 39.64 -16.28
CA PRO A 360 -31.26 38.93 -15.35
C PRO A 360 -31.65 37.52 -15.79
N SER A 361 -31.65 37.24 -17.09
CA SER A 361 -31.89 35.90 -17.66
C SER A 361 -30.69 34.95 -17.55
N GLY A 362 -29.51 35.43 -17.15
CA GLY A 362 -28.25 34.67 -17.14
C GLY A 362 -27.50 34.68 -18.46
N GLU A 363 -27.99 35.40 -19.48
CA GLU A 363 -27.25 35.57 -20.73
C GLU A 363 -26.14 36.62 -20.57
N LYS A 364 -24.95 36.32 -21.09
CA LYS A 364 -23.82 37.26 -21.13
C LYS A 364 -24.15 38.45 -22.04
N VAL A 365 -23.87 39.67 -21.58
CA VAL A 365 -24.27 40.93 -22.21
C VAL A 365 -23.06 41.74 -22.70
N ASN A 366 -21.86 41.46 -22.21
CA ASN A 366 -20.63 42.04 -22.73
C ASN A 366 -19.96 41.12 -23.76
N ASP A 367 -19.43 41.73 -24.81
CA ASP A 367 -18.60 41.07 -25.84
C ASP A 367 -17.28 41.83 -25.84
N TYR A 368 -16.21 41.23 -25.28
CA TYR A 368 -14.90 41.88 -25.31
C TYR A 368 -14.33 41.76 -26.73
N PRO A 369 -14.05 42.87 -27.44
CA PRO A 369 -13.11 42.78 -28.54
C PRO A 369 -11.74 42.42 -27.96
N HIS A 370 -11.19 41.30 -28.41
CA HIS A 370 -9.76 41.00 -28.27
C HIS A 370 -8.96 42.09 -29.01
N ASP A 371 -8.72 43.23 -28.37
CA ASP A 371 -7.68 44.16 -28.82
C ASP A 371 -6.40 43.81 -28.06
N GLY A 372 -5.51 43.10 -28.76
CA GLY A 372 -4.15 42.91 -28.33
C GLY A 372 -3.43 44.26 -28.19
N MET A 373 -2.73 44.42 -27.07
CA MET A 373 -1.59 45.33 -26.97
C MET A 373 -0.35 44.52 -26.62
#